data_AF-A0A8J6B1J8-F1
#
_entry.id   AF-A0A8J6B1J8-F1
#
_cell.length_a   1.000
_cell.length_b   1.000
_cell.length_c   1.000
_cell.angle_alpha   90.00
_cell.angle_beta   90.00
_cell.angle_gamma   90.00
#
_symmetry.space_group_name_H-M   'P 1'
#
loop_
_entity.id
_entity.type
_entity.pdbx_description
1 polymer ?
#
loop_
_entity_poly.entity_id
_entity_poly.type
_entity_poly.pdbx_seq_one_letter_code
_entity_poly.pdbx_strand_id
1 'polypeptide(L)'
;MLVTEFAKFWRSTGVFLSQTFVQTRYIIIQIIRTLVEEINAAKVGEEVLLTDKNLQRRIYDALNVFTSLGYAQKDSREITWLLDSGHASLPLSADSEADAIKRRIKERRKELEDIKRQHNMLRWVSDYAMTDFVTQSDDNLALPFMVVVFPPSAEAHIDLSADRKQCMMKMKHRCWIYDDNEIIQAIMDRAMASQPLDQDGTI
;
A
#
# COMPACT_ATOMS: atom_id res chain seq x y z
N MET A 1 18.84 -46.64 28.70
CA MET A 1 18.34 -46.43 30.07
C MET A 1 18.19 -44.94 30.44
N LEU A 2 18.98 -44.01 29.87
CA LEU A 2 18.88 -42.56 30.14
C LEU A 2 17.68 -41.84 29.49
N VAL A 3 17.21 -42.29 28.32
CA VAL A 3 16.12 -41.62 27.56
C VAL A 3 14.76 -41.75 28.26
N THR A 4 14.53 -42.88 28.93
CA THR A 4 13.28 -43.17 29.66
C THR A 4 13.18 -42.43 31.00
N GLU A 5 14.31 -42.19 31.66
CA GLU A 5 14.37 -41.43 32.91
C GLU A 5 14.27 -39.91 32.65
N PHE A 6 14.88 -39.42 31.55
CA PHE A 6 14.74 -38.02 31.12
C PHE A 6 13.30 -37.67 30.71
N ALA A 7 12.60 -38.58 30.06
CA ALA A 7 11.20 -38.38 29.67
C ALA A 7 10.24 -38.37 30.88
N LYS A 8 10.57 -39.09 31.97
CA LYS A 8 9.80 -39.05 33.23
C LYS A 8 10.02 -37.74 33.99
N PHE A 9 11.25 -37.23 34.04
CA PHE A 9 11.59 -35.96 34.70
C PHE A 9 10.85 -34.76 34.10
N TRP A 10 10.63 -34.74 32.78
CA TRP A 10 9.94 -33.64 32.10
C TRP A 10 8.41 -33.81 32.02
N ARG A 11 7.88 -35.00 32.28
CA ARG A 11 6.42 -35.19 32.46
C ARG A 11 5.93 -34.66 33.82
N SER A 12 6.78 -34.56 34.85
CA SER A 12 6.38 -34.04 36.16
C SER A 12 6.33 -32.50 36.22
N THR A 13 6.94 -31.80 35.26
CA THR A 13 7.02 -30.33 35.21
C THR A 13 5.95 -29.66 34.32
N GLY A 14 4.98 -30.41 33.80
CA GLY A 14 3.77 -29.84 33.18
C GLY A 14 3.98 -29.08 31.87
N VAL A 15 5.17 -29.14 31.27
CA VAL A 15 5.43 -28.54 29.94
C VAL A 15 5.08 -29.57 28.87
N PHE A 16 3.90 -29.42 28.26
CA PHE A 16 3.50 -30.18 27.08
C PHE A 16 4.50 -29.91 25.94
N LEU A 17 5.43 -30.84 25.72
CA LEU A 17 6.30 -30.80 24.56
C LEU A 17 5.46 -31.15 23.32
N SER A 18 5.17 -30.15 22.50
CA SER A 18 4.56 -30.38 21.19
C SER A 18 5.42 -31.34 20.38
N GLN A 19 4.79 -32.19 19.58
CA GLN A 19 5.46 -33.17 18.72
C GLN A 19 6.50 -32.51 17.79
N THR A 20 6.26 -31.24 17.43
CA THR A 20 7.20 -30.37 16.69
C THR A 20 8.50 -30.07 17.45
N PHE A 21 8.46 -29.91 18.78
CA PHE A 21 9.64 -29.66 19.60
C PHE A 21 10.53 -30.90 19.73
N VAL A 22 9.92 -32.08 19.85
CA VAL A 22 10.64 -33.36 19.93
C VAL A 22 11.37 -33.67 18.63
N GLN A 23 10.72 -33.45 17.48
CA GLN A 23 11.32 -33.74 16.17
C GLN A 23 12.40 -32.72 15.76
N THR A 24 12.19 -31.43 16.04
CA THR A 24 13.22 -30.39 15.84
C THR A 24 14.50 -30.73 16.62
N ARG A 25 14.35 -31.23 17.85
CA ARG A 25 15.48 -31.61 18.70
C ARG A 25 16.26 -32.78 18.11
N TYR A 26 15.60 -33.72 17.42
CA TYR A 26 16.25 -34.86 16.78
C TYR A 26 17.15 -34.44 15.62
N ILE A 27 16.67 -33.58 14.72
CA ILE A 27 17.43 -33.09 13.56
C ILE A 27 18.68 -32.35 14.04
N ILE A 28 18.54 -31.51 15.06
CA ILE A 28 19.65 -30.72 15.58
C ILE A 28 20.68 -31.58 16.30
N ILE A 29 20.26 -32.65 16.97
CA ILE A 29 21.20 -33.64 17.52
C ILE A 29 22.02 -34.31 16.40
N GLN A 30 21.41 -34.62 15.25
CA GLN A 30 22.12 -35.19 14.11
C GLN A 30 23.13 -34.21 13.53
N ILE A 31 22.73 -32.95 13.29
CA ILE A 31 23.62 -31.89 12.78
C ILE A 31 24.80 -31.66 13.74
N ILE A 32 24.53 -31.61 15.06
CA ILE A 32 25.58 -31.46 16.08
C ILE A 32 26.58 -32.61 16.01
N ARG A 33 26.10 -33.86 15.92
CA ARG A 33 26.98 -35.03 15.84
C ARG A 33 27.88 -34.97 14.62
N THR A 34 27.31 -34.71 13.45
CA THR A 34 28.08 -34.59 12.20
C THR A 34 29.12 -33.48 12.27
N LEU A 35 28.75 -32.30 12.79
CA LEU A 35 29.69 -31.17 12.92
C LEU A 35 30.81 -31.46 13.94
N VAL A 36 30.50 -32.13 15.05
CA VAL A 36 31.51 -32.54 16.04
C VAL A 36 32.46 -33.57 15.43
N GLU A 37 31.95 -34.53 14.65
CA GLU A 37 32.77 -35.49 13.92
C GLU A 37 33.67 -34.81 12.88
N GLU A 38 33.15 -33.86 12.10
CA GLU A 38 33.93 -33.09 11.12
C GLU A 38 35.00 -32.20 11.78
N ILE A 39 34.67 -31.50 12.88
CA ILE A 39 35.62 -30.66 13.62
C ILE A 39 36.74 -31.52 14.22
N ASN A 40 36.40 -32.69 14.77
CA ASN A 40 37.38 -33.62 15.33
C ASN A 40 38.24 -34.27 14.25
N ALA A 41 37.67 -34.54 13.06
CA ALA A 41 38.44 -35.04 11.91
C ALA A 41 39.37 -33.96 11.33
N ALA A 42 38.96 -32.68 11.36
CA ALA A 42 39.75 -31.55 10.87
C ALA A 42 40.83 -31.08 11.85
N LYS A 43 40.70 -31.37 13.15
CA LYS A 43 41.69 -31.02 14.18
C LYS A 43 42.34 -32.27 14.77
N VAL A 44 43.50 -32.64 14.24
CA VAL A 44 44.43 -33.52 14.94
C VAL A 44 45.06 -32.73 16.10
N GLY A 45 44.53 -32.90 17.31
CA GLY A 45 45.30 -32.66 18.55
C GLY A 45 44.98 -31.42 19.39
N GLU A 46 43.92 -30.68 19.12
CA GLU A 46 43.48 -29.62 20.04
C GLU A 46 42.04 -29.90 20.47
N GLU A 47 41.84 -30.31 21.73
CA GLU A 47 40.51 -30.53 22.33
C GLU A 47 39.72 -29.22 22.27
N VAL A 48 38.94 -29.07 21.21
CA VAL A 48 37.93 -28.03 21.13
C VAL A 48 36.82 -28.44 22.09
N LEU A 49 36.84 -27.87 23.29
CA LEU A 49 35.79 -27.97 24.30
C LEU A 49 34.51 -27.23 23.87
N LEU A 50 34.02 -27.49 22.65
CA LEU A 50 32.69 -27.08 22.24
C LEU A 50 31.70 -28.03 22.89
N THR A 51 31.05 -27.56 23.96
CA THR A 51 29.93 -28.30 24.55
C THR A 51 28.79 -28.37 23.53
N ASP A 52 28.15 -29.54 23.41
CA ASP A 52 26.99 -29.77 22.53
C ASP A 52 25.92 -28.68 22.68
N LYS A 53 25.77 -28.10 23.87
CA LYS A 53 24.82 -27.02 24.17
C LYS A 53 25.14 -25.69 23.50
N ASN A 54 26.42 -25.31 23.44
CA ASN A 54 26.84 -24.06 22.80
C ASN A 54 26.67 -24.17 21.28
N LEU A 55 27.07 -25.31 20.69
CA LEU A 55 26.89 -25.57 19.27
C LEU A 55 25.41 -25.63 18.91
N GLN A 56 24.60 -26.31 19.73
CA GLN A 56 23.15 -26.35 19.59
C GLN A 56 22.54 -24.95 19.49
N ARG A 57 22.91 -24.04 20.39
CA ARG A 57 22.38 -22.66 20.36
C ARG A 57 22.77 -21.91 19.09
N ARG A 58 24.01 -22.04 18.63
CA ARG A 58 24.48 -21.40 17.39
C ARG A 58 23.80 -21.95 16.14
N ILE A 59 23.53 -23.25 16.09
CA ILE A 59 22.78 -23.87 14.99
C ILE A 59 21.35 -23.33 14.94
N TYR A 60 20.69 -23.17 16.09
CA TYR A 60 19.36 -22.55 16.13
C TYR A 60 19.40 -21.11 15.63
N ASP A 61 20.40 -20.32 16.04
CA ASP A 61 20.51 -18.92 15.61
C ASP A 61 20.70 -18.83 14.09
N ALA A 62 21.58 -19.65 13.53
CA ALA A 62 21.80 -19.70 12.08
C ALA A 62 20.55 -20.19 11.32
N LEU A 63 19.91 -21.26 11.79
CA LEU A 63 18.70 -21.81 11.17
C LEU A 63 17.53 -20.83 11.20
N ASN A 64 17.36 -20.10 12.31
CA ASN A 64 16.31 -19.10 12.45
C ASN A 64 16.52 -17.93 11.47
N VAL A 65 17.77 -17.47 11.29
CA VAL A 65 18.10 -16.46 10.30
C VAL A 65 17.81 -16.96 8.89
N PHE A 66 18.27 -18.16 8.53
CA PHE A 66 18.00 -18.74 7.22
C PHE A 66 16.51 -18.95 6.94
N THR A 67 15.74 -19.33 7.97
CA THR A 67 14.27 -19.49 7.84
C THR A 67 13.59 -18.13 7.67
N SER A 68 14.02 -17.11 8.41
CA SER A 68 13.45 -15.75 8.34
C SER A 68 13.76 -15.07 7.00
N LEU A 69 14.93 -15.37 6.42
CA LEU A 69 15.33 -14.88 5.11
C LEU A 69 14.73 -15.69 3.94
N GLY A 70 13.97 -16.76 4.22
CA GLY A 70 13.38 -17.60 3.19
C GLY A 70 14.37 -18.50 2.44
N TYR A 71 15.57 -18.70 2.98
CA TYR A 71 16.59 -19.59 2.40
C TYR A 71 16.47 -21.04 2.85
N ALA A 72 15.77 -21.28 3.96
CA ALA A 72 15.49 -22.61 4.47
C ALA A 72 14.04 -22.71 4.92
N GLN A 73 13.40 -23.83 4.63
CA GLN A 73 12.10 -24.17 5.17
C GLN A 73 12.26 -25.31 6.18
N LYS A 74 11.67 -25.12 7.36
CA LYS A 74 11.68 -26.12 8.42
C LYS A 74 10.34 -26.86 8.42
N ASP A 75 10.36 -28.12 8.01
CA ASP A 75 9.25 -29.05 8.28
C ASP A 75 9.56 -29.85 9.56
N SER A 76 8.52 -30.45 10.10
CA SER A 76 8.52 -31.37 11.23
C SER A 76 9.55 -32.50 11.13
N ARG A 77 9.95 -32.93 9.93
CA ARG A 77 10.88 -34.06 9.72
C ARG A 77 12.16 -33.72 8.97
N GLU A 78 12.26 -32.56 8.33
CA GLU A 78 13.36 -32.21 7.44
C GLU A 78 13.58 -30.70 7.34
N ILE A 79 14.81 -30.29 7.01
CA ILE A 79 15.14 -28.90 6.65
C ILE A 79 15.39 -28.89 5.14
N THR A 80 14.52 -28.21 4.40
CA THR A 80 14.66 -28.04 2.94
C THR A 80 15.37 -26.73 2.66
N TRP A 81 16.50 -26.79 1.95
CA TRP A 81 17.23 -25.60 1.51
C TRP A 81 16.61 -25.09 0.21
N LEU A 82 16.17 -23.83 0.21
CA LEU A 82 15.47 -23.21 -0.93
C LEU A 82 16.45 -22.51 -1.90
N LEU A 83 17.76 -22.65 -1.68
CA LEU A 83 18.83 -21.91 -2.36
C LEU A 83 19.03 -22.30 -3.84
N ASP A 84 18.58 -23.49 -4.25
CA ASP A 84 18.85 -24.07 -5.58
C ASP A 84 17.69 -23.89 -6.59
N SER A 85 16.49 -23.58 -6.09
CA SER A 85 15.42 -23.03 -6.92
C SER A 85 15.69 -21.53 -7.09
N GLY A 86 15.86 -21.04 -8.32
CA GLY A 86 16.14 -19.62 -8.67
C GLY A 86 15.11 -18.57 -8.20
N HIS A 87 14.31 -18.94 -7.21
CA HIS A 87 13.44 -18.12 -6.40
C HIS A 87 14.01 -18.09 -4.97
N ALA A 88 15.06 -17.29 -4.76
CA ALA A 88 15.07 -16.48 -3.55
C ALA A 88 13.86 -15.54 -3.66
N SER A 89 12.66 -16.07 -3.43
CA SER A 89 11.48 -15.23 -3.31
C SER A 89 11.78 -14.33 -2.14
N LEU A 90 12.02 -13.04 -2.42
CA LEU A 90 11.93 -12.02 -1.40
C LEU A 90 10.69 -12.32 -0.57
N PRO A 91 10.76 -12.18 0.77
CA PRO A 91 9.63 -12.53 1.62
C PRO A 91 8.38 -11.88 1.04
N LEU A 92 7.34 -12.67 0.77
CA LEU A 92 6.09 -12.25 0.10
C LEU A 92 5.49 -10.95 0.69
N SER A 93 5.87 -10.60 1.93
CA SER A 93 5.57 -9.34 2.60
C SER A 93 6.21 -8.10 1.95
N ALA A 94 7.46 -8.19 1.46
CA ALA A 94 8.16 -7.08 0.83
C ALA A 94 7.54 -6.67 -0.51
N ASP A 95 7.08 -7.64 -1.30
CA ASP A 95 6.34 -7.37 -2.54
C ASP A 95 4.98 -6.74 -2.24
N SER A 96 4.29 -7.20 -1.19
CA SER A 96 3.03 -6.62 -0.72
C SER A 96 3.18 -5.18 -0.22
N GLU A 97 4.26 -4.86 0.49
CA GLU A 97 4.55 -3.50 0.97
C GLU A 97 4.93 -2.56 -0.19
N ALA A 98 5.76 -3.04 -1.13
CA ALA A 98 6.11 -2.29 -2.32
C ALA A 98 4.88 -1.94 -3.15
N ASP A 99 3.94 -2.87 -3.31
CA ASP A 99 2.70 -2.63 -4.05
C ASP A 99 1.74 -1.69 -3.31
N ALA A 100 1.68 -1.75 -1.97
CA ALA A 100 0.94 -0.78 -1.18
C ALA A 100 1.50 0.65 -1.35
N ILE A 101 2.83 0.79 -1.35
CA ILE A 101 3.51 2.08 -1.59
C ILE A 101 3.23 2.58 -3.01
N LYS A 102 3.31 1.73 -4.03
CA LYS A 102 2.99 2.11 -5.43
C LYS A 102 1.54 2.60 -5.58
N ARG A 103 0.57 1.93 -4.94
CA ARG A 103 -0.84 2.38 -4.95
C ARG A 103 -0.98 3.76 -4.33
N ARG A 104 -0.37 3.97 -3.16
CA ARG A 104 -0.38 5.28 -2.48
C ARG A 104 0.27 6.38 -3.33
N ILE A 105 1.39 6.09 -4.01
CA ILE A 105 2.02 7.04 -4.93
C ILE A 105 1.08 7.39 -6.09
N LYS A 106 0.39 6.39 -6.66
CA LYS A 106 -0.57 6.60 -7.76
C LYS A 106 -1.74 7.49 -7.33
N GLU A 107 -2.30 7.26 -6.15
CA GLU A 107 -3.37 8.08 -5.57
C GLU A 107 -2.90 9.53 -5.36
N ARG A 108 -1.74 9.73 -4.73
CA ARG A 108 -1.18 11.08 -4.51
C ARG A 108 -0.85 11.82 -5.80
N ARG A 109 -0.42 11.11 -6.85
CA ARG A 109 -0.21 11.73 -8.17
C ARG A 109 -1.51 12.21 -8.78
N LYS A 110 -2.59 11.40 -8.69
CA LYS A 110 -3.92 11.79 -9.16
C LYS A 110 -4.44 13.02 -8.40
N GLU A 111 -4.34 13.01 -7.07
CA GLU A 111 -4.71 14.17 -6.24
C GLU A 111 -3.95 15.44 -6.65
N LEU A 112 -2.64 15.32 -6.89
CA LEU A 112 -1.82 16.45 -7.32
C LEU A 112 -2.22 16.97 -8.72
N GLU A 113 -2.53 16.09 -9.65
CA GLU A 113 -3.02 16.45 -10.99
C GLU A 113 -4.35 17.20 -10.90
N ASP A 114 -5.27 16.75 -10.05
CA ASP A 114 -6.56 17.40 -9.84
C ASP A 114 -6.40 18.79 -9.19
N ILE A 115 -5.53 18.94 -8.18
CA ILE A 115 -5.21 20.24 -7.57
C ILE A 115 -4.58 21.21 -8.59
N LYS A 116 -3.63 20.73 -9.41
CA LYS A 116 -3.00 21.55 -10.46
C LYS A 116 -4.01 22.04 -11.48
N ARG A 117 -4.97 21.17 -11.86
CA ARG A 117 -6.05 21.53 -12.78
C ARG A 117 -6.90 22.66 -12.20
N GLN A 118 -7.37 22.52 -10.97
CA GLN A 118 -8.17 23.55 -10.28
C GLN A 118 -7.39 24.87 -10.16
N HIS A 119 -6.11 24.82 -9.79
CA HIS A 119 -5.25 26.01 -9.71
C HIS A 119 -5.15 26.75 -11.05
N ASN A 120 -4.95 26.00 -12.15
CA ASN A 120 -4.87 26.58 -13.49
C ASN A 120 -6.20 27.22 -13.91
N MET A 121 -7.32 26.57 -13.60
CA MET A 121 -8.66 27.10 -13.88
C MET A 121 -8.94 28.39 -13.10
N LEU A 122 -8.64 28.42 -11.80
CA LEU A 122 -8.81 29.61 -10.98
C LEU A 122 -7.93 30.77 -11.45
N ARG A 123 -6.67 30.47 -11.83
CA ARG A 123 -5.78 31.47 -12.42
C ARG A 123 -6.36 32.02 -13.72
N TRP A 124 -6.84 31.14 -14.60
CA TRP A 124 -7.47 31.55 -15.86
C TRP A 124 -8.70 32.44 -15.63
N VAL A 125 -9.58 32.09 -14.69
CA VAL A 125 -10.74 32.92 -14.32
C VAL A 125 -10.31 34.28 -13.77
N SER A 126 -9.28 34.31 -12.93
CA SER A 126 -8.73 35.56 -12.38
C SER A 126 -8.17 36.46 -13.49
N ASP A 127 -7.41 35.89 -14.42
CA ASP A 127 -6.82 36.63 -15.54
C ASP A 127 -7.93 37.13 -16.48
N TYR A 128 -8.92 36.28 -16.78
CA TYR A 128 -10.09 36.62 -17.59
C TYR A 128 -10.90 37.77 -16.97
N ALA A 129 -11.18 37.71 -15.67
CA ALA A 129 -11.87 38.75 -14.92
C ALA A 129 -11.07 40.06 -14.79
N MET A 130 -9.74 40.02 -14.93
CA MET A 130 -8.91 41.22 -14.98
C MET A 130 -8.91 41.87 -16.37
N THR A 131 -9.02 41.08 -17.44
CA THR A 131 -9.08 41.59 -18.82
C THR A 131 -10.43 42.17 -19.19
N ASP A 132 -11.53 41.51 -18.82
CA ASP A 132 -12.88 42.05 -18.94
C ASP A 132 -13.14 42.92 -17.70
N PHE A 133 -12.84 44.21 -17.78
CA PHE A 133 -13.02 45.22 -16.73
C PHE A 133 -14.43 45.08 -16.11
N VAL A 134 -14.52 44.36 -14.98
CA VAL A 134 -15.79 44.05 -14.33
C VAL A 134 -16.40 45.35 -13.82
N THR A 135 -17.36 45.86 -14.59
CA THR A 135 -18.44 46.65 -14.03
C THR A 135 -19.07 45.79 -12.93
N GLN A 136 -19.09 46.29 -11.71
CA GLN A 136 -19.83 45.70 -10.60
C GLN A 136 -21.32 45.74 -10.96
N SER A 137 -21.78 44.80 -11.77
CA SER A 137 -23.19 44.51 -11.97
C SER A 137 -23.58 43.37 -11.04
N ASP A 138 -24.85 43.34 -10.64
CA ASP A 138 -25.46 42.25 -9.86
C ASP A 138 -25.46 40.90 -10.60
N ASP A 139 -24.93 40.84 -11.83
CA ASP A 139 -24.91 39.67 -12.71
C ASP A 139 -23.67 38.78 -12.52
N ASN A 140 -22.76 39.13 -11.61
CA ASN A 140 -21.56 38.33 -11.35
C ASN A 140 -21.81 37.21 -10.33
N LEU A 141 -21.48 35.98 -10.71
CA LEU A 141 -21.56 34.81 -9.84
C LEU A 141 -20.20 34.54 -9.18
N ALA A 142 -20.13 34.68 -7.86
CA ALA A 142 -18.92 34.38 -7.09
C ALA A 142 -18.75 32.87 -6.85
N LEU A 143 -17.50 32.42 -6.79
CA LEU A 143 -17.15 31.06 -6.39
C LEU A 143 -17.18 30.92 -4.86
N PRO A 144 -17.49 29.72 -4.32
CA PRO A 144 -17.93 28.51 -5.03
C PRO A 144 -19.43 28.51 -5.34
N PHE A 145 -19.83 27.87 -6.42
CA PHE A 145 -21.25 27.71 -6.78
C PHE A 145 -21.56 26.35 -7.39
N MET A 146 -22.85 26.02 -7.48
CA MET A 146 -23.36 24.82 -8.14
C MET A 146 -24.53 25.22 -9.03
N VAL A 147 -24.61 24.64 -10.22
CA VAL A 147 -25.71 24.89 -11.16
C VAL A 147 -26.57 23.64 -11.26
N VAL A 148 -27.88 23.83 -11.11
CA VAL A 148 -28.85 22.79 -11.39
C VAL A 148 -29.61 23.17 -12.65
N VAL A 149 -29.50 22.32 -13.68
CA VAL A 149 -30.12 22.54 -14.98
C VAL A 149 -31.35 21.64 -15.12
N PHE A 150 -32.45 22.24 -15.54
CA PHE A 150 -33.71 21.56 -15.78
C PHE A 150 -34.08 21.64 -17.26
N PRO A 151 -34.81 20.64 -17.81
CA PRO A 151 -35.38 20.79 -19.13
C PRO A 151 -36.41 21.92 -19.12
N PRO A 152 -36.59 22.64 -20.23
CA PRO A 152 -37.45 23.83 -20.30
C PRO A 152 -38.94 23.54 -20.04
N SER A 153 -39.36 22.28 -20.12
CA SER A 153 -40.72 21.82 -19.79
C SER A 153 -40.90 21.39 -18.34
N ALA A 154 -39.86 21.45 -17.50
CA ALA A 154 -39.95 21.00 -16.12
C ALA A 154 -40.64 22.04 -15.22
N GLU A 155 -41.60 21.56 -14.43
CA GLU A 155 -42.14 22.28 -13.28
C GLU A 155 -41.37 21.87 -12.01
N ALA A 156 -40.80 22.86 -11.32
CA ALA A 156 -40.09 22.67 -10.06
C ALA A 156 -40.71 23.56 -8.97
N HIS A 157 -40.99 22.97 -7.81
CA HIS A 157 -41.36 23.70 -6.60
C HIS A 157 -40.14 23.81 -5.69
N ILE A 158 -39.81 25.04 -5.31
CA ILE A 158 -38.64 25.34 -4.49
C ILE A 158 -39.13 25.97 -3.18
N ASP A 159 -38.92 25.27 -2.09
CA ASP A 159 -39.23 25.72 -0.74
C ASP A 159 -37.91 26.09 -0.03
N LEU A 160 -37.73 27.37 0.28
CA LEU A 160 -36.59 27.83 1.08
C LEU A 160 -37.02 28.02 2.53
N SER A 161 -36.18 27.58 3.46
CA SER A 161 -36.36 27.91 4.87
C SER A 161 -36.20 29.43 5.08
N ALA A 162 -36.86 29.96 6.12
CA ALA A 162 -36.79 31.39 6.44
C ALA A 162 -35.36 31.87 6.72
N ASP A 163 -34.50 31.00 7.26
CA ASP A 163 -33.08 31.27 7.52
C ASP A 163 -32.18 31.07 6.29
N ARG A 164 -32.76 30.64 5.15
CA ARG A 164 -32.08 30.34 3.87
C ARG A 164 -30.96 29.29 3.96
N LYS A 165 -30.93 28.49 5.03
CA LYS A 165 -29.94 27.41 5.20
C LYS A 165 -30.39 26.09 4.59
N GLN A 166 -31.68 25.95 4.33
CA GLN A 166 -32.25 24.75 3.75
C GLN A 166 -33.08 25.12 2.53
N CYS A 167 -32.86 24.37 1.45
CA CYS A 167 -33.63 24.47 0.22
C CYS A 167 -34.15 23.07 -0.10
N MET A 168 -35.46 22.93 -0.23
CA MET A 168 -36.10 21.71 -0.71
C MET A 168 -36.64 21.96 -2.09
N MET A 169 -36.21 21.13 -3.03
CA MET A 169 -36.65 21.24 -4.41
C MET A 169 -37.38 19.96 -4.82
N LYS A 170 -38.64 20.11 -5.23
CA LYS A 170 -39.50 19.01 -5.69
C LYS A 170 -39.75 19.18 -7.17
N MET A 171 -39.43 18.15 -7.95
CA MET A 171 -39.65 18.13 -9.38
C MET A 171 -40.02 16.72 -9.84
N LYS A 172 -40.76 16.66 -10.95
CA LYS A 172 -41.14 15.39 -11.58
C LYS A 172 -40.13 14.92 -12.64
N HIS A 173 -39.29 15.84 -13.13
CA HIS A 173 -38.37 15.60 -14.23
C HIS A 173 -36.96 15.35 -13.73
N ARG A 174 -36.14 14.70 -14.57
CA ARG A 174 -34.70 14.58 -14.32
C ARG A 174 -34.02 15.94 -14.45
N CYS A 175 -33.02 16.19 -13.62
CA CYS A 175 -32.17 17.37 -13.66
C CYS A 175 -30.70 16.97 -13.77
N TRP A 176 -29.87 17.93 -14.16
CA TRP A 176 -28.41 17.81 -14.14
C TRP A 176 -27.84 18.77 -13.11
N ILE A 177 -26.83 18.33 -12.38
CA ILE A 177 -26.14 19.13 -11.37
C ILE A 177 -24.68 19.22 -11.82
N TYR A 178 -24.18 20.45 -11.92
CA TYR A 178 -22.81 20.74 -12.32
C TYR A 178 -22.13 21.54 -11.21
N ASP A 179 -20.88 21.18 -10.93
CA ASP A 179 -20.01 21.94 -10.03
C ASP A 179 -19.39 23.14 -10.77
N ASP A 180 -18.89 24.12 -10.01
CA ASP A 180 -18.21 25.29 -10.57
C ASP A 180 -17.02 24.90 -11.47
N ASN A 181 -16.25 23.89 -11.07
CA ASN A 181 -15.11 23.39 -11.81
C ASN A 181 -15.52 22.88 -13.21
N GLU A 182 -16.59 22.08 -13.31
CA GLU A 182 -17.04 21.54 -14.60
C GLU A 182 -17.45 22.65 -15.57
N ILE A 183 -18.09 23.69 -15.04
CA ILE A 183 -18.54 24.84 -15.82
C ILE A 183 -17.36 25.68 -16.27
N ILE A 184 -16.43 26.00 -15.36
CA ILE A 184 -15.23 26.78 -15.70
C ILE A 184 -14.41 26.06 -16.78
N GLN A 185 -14.24 24.75 -16.65
CA GLN A 185 -13.51 23.97 -17.65
C GLN A 185 -14.19 24.04 -19.02
N ALA A 186 -15.52 23.89 -19.07
CA ALA A 186 -16.26 23.97 -20.33
C ALA A 186 -16.17 25.37 -20.98
N ILE A 187 -16.19 26.43 -20.17
CA ILE A 187 -16.01 27.81 -20.66
C ILE A 187 -14.59 28.01 -21.19
N MET A 188 -13.58 27.54 -20.44
CA MET A 188 -12.17 27.61 -20.83
C MET A 188 -11.92 26.87 -22.15
N ASP A 189 -12.42 25.64 -22.29
CA ASP A 189 -12.29 24.84 -23.51
C ASP A 189 -12.93 25.52 -24.71
N ARG A 190 -14.11 26.12 -24.51
CA ARG A 190 -14.80 26.89 -25.56
C ARG A 190 -14.01 28.15 -25.95
N ALA A 191 -13.46 28.88 -24.97
CA ALA A 191 -12.66 30.06 -25.22
C ALA A 191 -11.39 29.73 -26.00
N MET A 192 -10.71 28.62 -25.66
CA MET A 192 -9.54 28.13 -26.39
C MET A 192 -9.88 27.67 -27.81
N ALA A 193 -11.02 27.01 -28.01
CA ALA A 193 -11.48 26.59 -29.35
C ALA A 193 -11.89 27.77 -30.25
N SER A 194 -12.11 28.95 -29.68
CA SER A 194 -12.54 30.17 -30.39
C SER A 194 -11.37 31.03 -30.87
N GLN A 195 -10.12 30.71 -30.51
CA GLN A 195 -8.95 31.42 -31.02
C GLN A 195 -8.70 31.03 -32.49
N PRO A 196 -8.65 32.00 -33.43
CA PRO A 196 -8.34 31.68 -34.82
C PRO A 196 -6.92 31.08 -34.90
N LEU A 197 -6.76 30.01 -35.69
CA LEU A 197 -5.44 29.60 -36.15
C LEU A 197 -4.83 30.77 -36.91
N ASP A 198 -3.84 31.43 -36.30
CA ASP A 198 -2.99 32.38 -37.01
C ASP A 198 -2.38 31.66 -38.22
N GLN A 199 -2.90 31.98 -39.41
CA GLN A 199 -2.27 31.66 -40.68
C GLN A 199 -1.06 32.59 -40.84
N ASP A 200 0.03 32.29 -40.17
CA ASP A 200 1.34 32.88 -40.48
C ASP A 200 2.36 31.78 -40.75
N GLY A 201 2.18 31.17 -41.93
CA GLY A 201 3.23 30.47 -42.65
C GLY A 201 3.86 31.45 -43.64
N THR A 202 4.87 32.19 -43.17
CA THR A 202 5.68 33.12 -43.95
C THR A 202 6.36 32.43 -45.14
N ILE A 203 6.37 33.16 -46.27
CA ILE A 203 7.12 32.91 -47.53
C ILE A 203 8.63 32.78 -47.26
#